data_AF-A0A838HMW0-F1
#
_entry.id   AF-A0A838HMW0-F1
#
_cell.length_a   1.000
_cell.length_b   1.000
_cell.length_c   1.000
_cell.angle_alpha   90.00
_cell.angle_beta   90.00
_cell.angle_gamma   90.00
#
_symmetry.space_group_name_H-M   'P 1'
#
loop_
_entity.id
_entity.type
_entity.pdbx_description
1 polymer ?
#
loop_
_entity_poly.entity_id
_entity_poly.type
_entity_poly.pdbx_seq_one_letter_code
_entity_poly.pdbx_strand_id
1 'polypeptide(L)'
;MARFETPDHHPRPVDSLAMNVYLLHAVIAAVIFLGVLGLLLPQGRSVQVSGAAGVLWLGLLWAAWSGWGWKAAIVALAMSSLYAAVSLPLAGPAARSLFGMEPEESGRGPAPPPEPLRRVSEALAEEGPAGPAAAVLLDMCFADPAVHAVLTRHGVSREVLGERLQLLFGMGAGRWAGEHYLAASALTSARALELLLAAEPHQMENAIARIAAHLEYGALL
;
A
#
# COMPACT_ATOMS: atom_id res chain seq x y z
N MET A 1 -54.58 13.19 43.87
CA MET A 1 -53.72 12.30 43.05
C MET A 1 -53.62 12.90 41.66
N ALA A 2 -52.53 13.59 41.35
CA ALA A 2 -52.29 14.15 40.02
C ALA A 2 -51.68 13.06 39.13
N ARG A 3 -52.28 12.79 37.96
CA ARG A 3 -51.72 11.91 36.94
C ARG A 3 -50.57 12.66 36.26
N PHE A 4 -49.35 12.13 36.37
CA PHE A 4 -48.25 12.53 35.51
C PHE A 4 -48.50 11.93 34.13
N GLU A 5 -48.87 12.77 33.17
CA GLU A 5 -48.84 12.42 31.75
C GLU A 5 -47.37 12.44 31.31
N THR A 6 -46.84 11.27 30.97
CA THR A 6 -45.52 11.14 30.34
C THR A 6 -45.60 11.72 28.93
N PRO A 7 -44.74 12.69 28.57
CA PRO A 7 -44.78 13.30 27.25
C PRO A 7 -44.49 12.26 26.17
N ASP A 8 -45.39 12.16 25.19
CA ASP A 8 -45.24 11.32 24.01
C ASP A 8 -44.02 11.76 23.21
N HIS A 9 -42.93 11.02 23.34
CA HIS A 9 -41.70 11.26 22.61
C HIS A 9 -41.75 10.52 21.28
N HIS A 10 -42.41 11.13 20.29
CA HIS A 10 -42.31 10.65 18.92
C HIS A 10 -40.88 10.91 18.39
N PRO A 11 -40.12 9.86 18.01
CA PRO A 11 -38.78 10.04 17.44
C PRO A 11 -38.89 10.89 16.17
N ARG A 12 -38.06 11.94 16.09
CA ARG A 12 -38.11 12.86 14.95
C ARG A 12 -37.55 12.13 13.72
N PRO A 13 -38.18 12.27 12.54
CA PRO A 13 -37.77 11.58 11.31
C PRO A 13 -36.37 11.95 10.78
N VAL A 14 -35.65 12.84 11.47
CA VAL A 14 -34.28 13.25 11.13
C VAL A 14 -33.25 12.17 11.48
N ASP A 15 -33.55 11.32 12.47
CA ASP A 15 -32.59 10.34 12.97
C ASP A 15 -32.32 9.18 11.98
N SER A 16 -33.30 8.84 11.13
CA SER A 16 -33.18 7.72 10.19
C SER A 16 -32.26 8.04 9.01
N LEU A 17 -32.29 9.28 8.50
CA LEU A 17 -31.44 9.70 7.38
C LEU A 17 -29.96 9.81 7.81
N ALA A 18 -29.71 10.37 8.99
CA ALA A 18 -28.36 10.44 9.56
C ALA A 18 -27.78 9.03 9.77
N MET A 19 -28.56 8.12 10.36
CA MET A 19 -28.15 6.73 10.58
C MET A 19 -27.76 6.02 9.27
N ASN A 20 -28.55 6.19 8.21
CA ASN A 20 -28.29 5.58 6.91
C ASN A 20 -26.99 6.10 6.27
N VAL A 21 -26.70 7.40 6.43
CA VAL A 21 -25.46 8.01 5.93
C VAL A 21 -24.25 7.46 6.69
N TYR A 22 -24.29 7.40 8.03
CA TYR A 22 -23.19 6.84 8.82
C TYR A 22 -22.94 5.38 8.51
N LEU A 23 -24.00 4.58 8.34
CA LEU A 23 -23.88 3.17 7.97
C LEU A 23 -23.21 3.02 6.60
N LEU A 24 -23.63 3.81 5.60
CA LEU A 24 -23.01 3.80 4.28
C LEU A 24 -21.51 4.15 4.34
N HIS A 25 -21.15 5.18 5.11
CA HIS A 25 -19.75 5.55 5.33
C HIS A 25 -18.94 4.42 5.97
N ALA A 26 -19.48 3.78 7.02
CA ALA A 26 -18.83 2.66 7.68
C ALA A 26 -18.61 1.46 6.74
N VAL A 27 -19.61 1.15 5.91
CA VAL A 27 -19.52 0.06 4.93
C VAL A 27 -18.48 0.35 3.85
N ILE A 28 -18.45 1.57 3.30
CA ILE A 28 -17.41 1.97 2.33
C ILE A 28 -16.03 1.87 2.97
N ALA A 29 -15.85 2.44 4.16
CA ALA A 29 -14.56 2.40 4.86
C ALA A 29 -14.10 0.95 5.11
N ALA A 30 -15.00 0.06 5.55
CA ALA A 30 -14.69 -1.34 5.78
C ALA A 30 -14.29 -2.08 4.49
N VAL A 31 -15.03 -1.89 3.39
CA VAL A 31 -14.71 -2.52 2.10
C VAL A 31 -13.36 -2.04 1.56
N ILE A 32 -13.07 -0.74 1.65
CA ILE A 32 -11.79 -0.19 1.23
C ILE A 32 -10.65 -0.72 2.11
N PHE A 33 -10.85 -0.75 3.44
CA PHE A 33 -9.88 -1.32 4.36
C PHE A 33 -9.58 -2.79 4.03
N LEU A 34 -10.60 -3.60 3.75
CA LEU A 34 -10.42 -4.99 3.32
C LEU A 34 -9.67 -5.11 1.99
N GLY A 35 -9.94 -4.21 1.04
CA GLY A 35 -9.21 -4.15 -0.22
C GLY A 35 -7.73 -3.87 -0.02
N VAL A 36 -7.40 -2.86 0.79
CA VAL A 36 -6.02 -2.50 1.16
C VAL A 36 -5.35 -3.63 1.95
N LEU A 37 -6.05 -4.23 2.91
CA LEU A 37 -5.56 -5.37 3.67
C LEU A 37 -5.26 -6.56 2.75
N GLY A 38 -6.12 -6.84 1.78
CA GLY A 38 -5.96 -7.90 0.78
C GLY A 38 -4.67 -7.76 -0.02
N LEU A 39 -4.27 -6.53 -0.38
CA LEU A 39 -3.02 -6.28 -1.10
C LEU A 39 -1.77 -6.64 -0.29
N LEU A 40 -1.88 -6.68 1.03
CA LEU A 40 -0.78 -7.03 1.94
C LEU A 40 -0.70 -8.54 2.22
N LEU A 41 -1.68 -9.34 1.76
CA LEU A 41 -1.71 -10.78 2.02
C LEU A 41 -0.80 -11.56 1.05
N PRO A 42 -0.36 -12.78 1.43
CA PRO A 42 0.30 -13.69 0.52
C PRO A 42 -0.54 -13.98 -0.73
N GLN A 43 0.10 -14.21 -1.88
CA GLN A 43 -0.53 -14.31 -3.21
C GLN A 43 -1.78 -15.21 -3.28
N GLY A 44 -1.80 -16.33 -2.55
CA GLY A 44 -2.95 -17.24 -2.55
C GLY A 44 -4.21 -16.68 -1.90
N ARG A 45 -4.08 -15.72 -0.97
CA ARG A 45 -5.19 -15.10 -0.24
C ARG A 45 -5.49 -13.68 -0.70
N SER A 46 -4.50 -12.96 -1.22
CA SER A 46 -4.68 -11.58 -1.71
C SER A 46 -5.70 -11.51 -2.83
N VAL A 47 -5.64 -12.40 -3.82
CA VAL A 47 -6.56 -12.42 -4.97
C VAL A 47 -8.02 -12.61 -4.51
N GLN A 48 -8.25 -13.48 -3.53
CA GLN A 48 -9.60 -13.74 -3.03
C GLN A 48 -10.16 -12.54 -2.26
N VAL A 49 -9.37 -11.96 -1.35
CA VAL A 49 -9.80 -10.83 -0.51
C VAL A 49 -9.95 -9.56 -1.33
N SER A 50 -8.95 -9.20 -2.13
CA SER A 50 -9.01 -8.00 -2.99
C SER A 50 -10.06 -8.13 -4.08
N GLY A 51 -10.26 -9.34 -4.65
CA GLY A 51 -11.32 -9.60 -5.61
C GLY A 51 -12.71 -9.42 -5.01
N ALA A 52 -12.97 -10.01 -3.84
CA ALA A 52 -14.24 -9.86 -3.14
C ALA A 52 -14.50 -8.40 -2.73
N ALA A 53 -13.49 -7.71 -2.18
CA ALA A 53 -13.59 -6.29 -1.85
C ALA A 53 -13.89 -5.42 -3.08
N GLY A 54 -13.26 -5.71 -4.22
CA GLY A 54 -13.53 -5.02 -5.49
C GLY A 54 -14.96 -5.19 -5.97
N VAL A 55 -15.51 -6.41 -5.91
CA VAL A 55 -16.91 -6.67 -6.28
C VAL A 55 -17.87 -5.93 -5.35
N LEU A 56 -17.63 -5.96 -4.03
CA LEU A 56 -18.44 -5.23 -3.06
C LEU A 56 -18.39 -3.72 -3.30
N TRP A 57 -17.20 -3.18 -3.60
CA TRP A 57 -17.02 -1.77 -3.88
C TRP A 57 -17.77 -1.31 -5.14
N LEU A 58 -17.70 -2.09 -6.23
CA LEU A 58 -18.47 -1.81 -7.44
C LEU A 58 -19.98 -1.87 -7.17
N GLY A 59 -20.44 -2.82 -6.36
CA GLY A 59 -21.82 -2.89 -5.91
C GLY A 59 -22.28 -1.66 -5.14
N LEU A 60 -21.43 -1.13 -4.24
CA LEU A 60 -21.71 0.09 -3.48
C LEU A 60 -21.76 1.33 -4.38
N LEU A 61 -20.84 1.46 -5.34
CA LEU A 61 -20.87 2.56 -6.31
C LEU A 61 -22.13 2.51 -7.18
N TRP A 62 -22.51 1.31 -7.64
CA TRP A 62 -23.74 1.12 -8.40
C TRP A 62 -24.97 1.50 -7.57
N ALA A 63 -25.06 1.03 -6.32
CA ALA A 63 -26.16 1.39 -5.42
C ALA A 63 -26.23 2.90 -5.14
N ALA A 64 -25.08 3.55 -4.93
CA ALA A 64 -25.00 5.00 -4.76
C ALA A 64 -25.49 5.75 -6.01
N TRP A 65 -25.06 5.32 -7.18
CA TRP A 65 -25.49 5.87 -8.47
C TRP A 65 -27.00 5.71 -8.68
N SER A 66 -27.53 4.51 -8.48
CA SER A 66 -28.96 4.22 -8.71
C SER A 66 -29.88 4.88 -7.68
N GLY A 67 -29.46 4.97 -6.41
CA GLY A 67 -30.28 5.52 -5.33
C GLY A 67 -30.26 7.04 -5.25
N TRP A 68 -29.10 7.67 -5.43
CA TRP A 68 -28.88 9.11 -5.18
C TRP A 68 -28.31 9.87 -6.38
N GLY A 69 -28.16 9.20 -7.53
CA GLY A 69 -27.68 9.78 -8.78
C GLY A 69 -26.15 9.87 -8.88
N TRP A 70 -25.68 10.36 -10.03
CA TRP A 70 -24.26 10.37 -10.40
C TRP A 70 -23.36 11.18 -9.45
N LYS A 71 -23.89 12.25 -8.84
CA LYS A 71 -23.14 13.08 -7.89
C LYS A 71 -22.73 12.29 -6.65
N ALA A 72 -23.62 11.43 -6.14
CA ALA A 72 -23.33 10.59 -4.99
C ALA A 72 -22.23 9.56 -5.29
N ALA A 73 -22.23 9.00 -6.51
CA ALA A 73 -21.18 8.09 -6.95
C ALA A 73 -19.80 8.77 -7.01
N ILE A 74 -19.72 10.03 -7.47
CA ILE A 74 -18.45 10.80 -7.47
C ILE A 74 -17.96 11.05 -6.04
N VAL A 75 -18.87 11.43 -5.13
CA VAL A 75 -18.51 11.62 -3.71
C VAL A 75 -18.02 10.31 -3.09
N ALA A 76 -18.68 9.19 -3.37
CA ALA A 76 -18.27 7.87 -2.90
C ALA A 76 -16.89 7.47 -3.44
N LEU A 77 -16.58 7.80 -4.70
CA LEU A 77 -15.26 7.60 -5.30
C LEU A 77 -14.18 8.42 -4.58
N ALA A 78 -14.41 9.71 -4.36
CA ALA A 78 -13.47 10.58 -3.65
C ALA A 78 -13.22 10.11 -2.21
N MET A 79 -14.29 9.74 -1.50
CA MET A 79 -14.19 9.18 -0.15
C MET A 79 -13.44 7.84 -0.13
N SER A 80 -13.62 6.99 -1.15
CA SER A 80 -12.89 5.72 -1.27
C SER A 80 -11.38 5.94 -1.34
N SER A 81 -10.93 6.91 -2.14
CA SER A 81 -9.51 7.29 -2.21
C SER A 81 -8.97 7.80 -0.87
N LEU A 82 -9.76 8.62 -0.16
CA LEU A 82 -9.38 9.10 1.17
C LEU A 82 -9.28 7.95 2.17
N TYR A 83 -10.25 7.03 2.18
CA TYR A 83 -10.22 5.87 3.06
C TYR A 83 -9.06 4.94 2.73
N ALA A 84 -8.68 4.78 1.47
CA ALA A 84 -7.53 3.97 1.09
C ALA A 84 -6.23 4.55 1.67
N ALA A 85 -6.05 5.87 1.56
CA ALA A 85 -4.91 6.58 2.13
C ALA A 85 -4.83 6.43 3.67
N VAL A 86 -5.97 6.54 4.36
CA VAL A 86 -6.04 6.38 5.83
C VAL A 86 -5.91 4.90 6.26
N SER A 87 -6.36 3.96 5.43
CA SER A 87 -6.33 2.53 5.74
C SER A 87 -4.93 1.94 5.63
N LEU A 88 -4.10 2.45 4.72
CA LEU A 88 -2.76 1.92 4.47
C LEU A 88 -1.88 1.77 5.74
N PRO A 89 -1.72 2.81 6.59
CA PRO A 89 -0.94 2.68 7.84
C PRO A 89 -1.57 1.75 8.88
N LEU A 90 -2.88 1.50 8.81
CA LEU A 90 -3.61 0.64 9.74
C LEU A 90 -3.64 -0.83 9.28
N ALA A 91 -3.62 -1.05 7.97
CA ALA A 91 -3.70 -2.37 7.36
C ALA A 91 -2.43 -3.19 7.63
N GLY A 92 -1.25 -2.56 7.71
CA GLY A 92 0.00 -3.24 8.06
C GLY A 92 -0.06 -3.93 9.44
N PRO A 93 -0.30 -3.19 10.54
CA PRO A 93 -0.48 -3.77 11.87
C PRO A 93 -1.62 -4.79 11.93
N ALA A 94 -2.74 -4.54 11.27
CA ALA A 94 -3.87 -5.47 11.22
C ALA A 94 -3.51 -6.77 10.51
N ALA A 95 -2.78 -6.71 9.40
CA ALA A 95 -2.31 -7.90 8.68
C ALA A 95 -1.40 -8.74 9.57
N ARG A 96 -0.51 -8.10 10.36
CA ARG A 96 0.33 -8.82 11.34
C ARG A 96 -0.50 -9.52 12.40
N SER A 97 -1.42 -8.79 13.04
CA SER A 97 -2.28 -9.30 14.10
C SER A 97 -3.19 -10.44 13.64
N LEU A 98 -3.86 -10.28 12.49
CA LEU A 98 -4.86 -11.23 12.01
C LEU A 98 -4.26 -12.49 11.37
N PHE A 99 -3.09 -12.38 10.75
CA PHE A 99 -2.51 -13.48 9.98
C PHE A 99 -1.28 -14.10 10.63
N GLY A 100 -0.90 -13.66 11.84
CA GLY A 100 0.26 -14.20 12.54
C GLY A 100 1.52 -14.08 11.69
N MET A 101 1.66 -12.99 10.93
CA MET A 101 2.93 -12.65 10.31
C MET A 101 3.85 -12.23 11.46
N GLU A 102 4.46 -13.22 12.08
CA GLU A 102 5.52 -13.04 13.07
C GLU A 102 6.52 -12.06 12.44
N PRO A 103 6.79 -10.91 13.07
CA PRO A 103 7.92 -10.10 12.66
C PRO A 103 9.14 -11.02 12.67
N GLU A 104 10.01 -10.88 11.67
CA GLU A 104 11.35 -11.46 11.75
C GLU A 104 11.90 -11.18 13.16
N GLU A 105 12.47 -12.17 13.85
CA GLU A 105 12.70 -12.26 15.32
C GLU A 105 13.19 -10.98 16.03
N SER A 106 13.77 -10.01 15.32
CA SER A 106 13.86 -8.64 15.80
C SER A 106 12.55 -7.90 15.59
N GLY A 107 11.71 -7.74 16.62
CA GLY A 107 10.56 -6.82 16.61
C GLY A 107 10.87 -5.32 16.38
N ARG A 108 12.06 -4.99 15.87
CA ARG A 108 12.41 -3.72 15.26
C ARG A 108 12.09 -3.84 13.77
N GLY A 109 11.43 -2.83 13.20
CA GLY A 109 11.35 -2.70 11.74
C GLY A 109 12.73 -2.82 11.09
N PRO A 110 12.79 -2.93 9.75
CA PRO A 110 14.06 -3.04 9.05
C PRO A 110 14.99 -1.93 9.53
N ALA A 111 16.26 -2.30 9.74
CA ALA A 111 17.24 -1.36 10.22
C ALA A 111 17.29 -0.14 9.29
N PRO A 112 17.46 1.07 9.84
CA PRO A 112 17.59 2.27 9.02
C PRO A 112 18.63 2.06 7.93
N PRO A 113 18.43 2.61 6.72
CA PRO A 113 19.39 2.45 5.65
C PRO A 113 20.75 3.02 6.07
N PRO A 114 21.87 2.38 5.68
CA PRO A 114 23.18 2.89 6.00
C PRO A 114 23.37 4.29 5.41
N GLU A 115 24.13 5.15 6.09
CA GLU A 115 24.29 6.57 5.73
C GLU A 115 24.61 6.86 4.26
N PRO A 116 25.46 6.06 3.55
CA PRO A 116 25.68 6.26 2.13
C PRO A 116 24.41 6.07 1.30
N LEU A 117 23.59 5.06 1.61
CA LEU A 117 22.33 4.80 0.93
C LEU A 117 21.31 5.89 1.22
N ARG A 118 21.27 6.40 2.45
CA ARG A 118 20.38 7.51 2.83
C ARG A 118 20.68 8.78 2.01
N ARG A 119 21.95 9.17 1.91
CA ARG A 119 22.37 10.33 1.10
C ARG A 119 22.03 10.18 -0.38
N VAL A 120 22.28 8.99 -0.94
CA VAL A 120 21.91 8.70 -2.34
C VAL A 120 20.39 8.71 -2.51
N SER A 121 19.65 8.21 -1.53
CA SER A 121 18.18 8.21 -1.54
C SER A 121 17.59 9.62 -1.54
N GLU A 122 18.13 10.51 -0.71
CA GLU A 122 17.75 11.94 -0.67
C GLU A 122 18.03 12.62 -2.01
N ALA A 123 19.24 12.48 -2.54
CA ALA A 123 19.59 13.03 -3.85
C ALA A 123 18.72 12.45 -4.97
N LEU A 124 18.42 11.15 -4.93
CA LEU A 124 17.55 10.49 -5.91
C LEU A 124 16.09 10.96 -5.83
N ALA A 125 15.61 11.36 -4.64
CA ALA A 125 14.30 11.96 -4.47
C ALA A 125 14.19 13.35 -5.10
N GLU A 126 15.29 14.11 -5.11
CA GLU A 126 15.36 15.44 -5.70
C GLU A 126 15.60 15.39 -7.22
N GLU A 127 16.52 14.54 -7.68
CA GLU A 127 16.98 14.51 -9.07
C GLU A 127 16.18 13.55 -9.96
N GLY A 128 15.50 12.56 -9.37
CA GLY A 128 14.80 11.50 -10.08
C GLY A 128 15.72 10.46 -10.74
N PRO A 129 15.15 9.51 -11.52
CA PRO A 129 15.87 8.32 -11.98
C PRO A 129 16.84 8.59 -13.14
N ALA A 130 16.87 9.81 -13.68
CA ALA A 130 17.79 10.25 -14.73
C ALA A 130 18.96 11.10 -14.17
N GLY A 131 18.97 11.38 -12.86
CA GLY A 131 19.98 12.18 -12.21
C GLY A 131 21.30 11.45 -11.95
N PRO A 132 22.38 12.19 -11.63
CA PRO A 132 23.64 11.62 -11.16
C PRO A 132 23.50 10.61 -10.00
N ALA A 133 22.57 10.85 -9.06
CA ALA A 133 22.31 9.95 -7.94
C ALA A 133 21.90 8.53 -8.39
N ALA A 134 21.22 8.40 -9.54
CA ALA A 134 20.85 7.10 -10.09
C ALA A 134 22.08 6.27 -10.47
N ALA A 135 23.09 6.90 -11.08
CA ALA A 135 24.33 6.20 -11.44
C ALA A 135 25.05 5.67 -10.19
N VAL A 136 25.13 6.49 -9.14
CA VAL A 136 25.73 6.12 -7.85
C VAL A 136 24.96 4.97 -7.18
N LEU A 137 23.63 4.99 -7.21
CA LEU A 137 22.81 3.90 -6.69
C LEU A 137 23.11 2.59 -7.43
N LEU A 138 23.21 2.63 -8.76
CA LEU A 138 23.55 1.45 -9.55
C LEU A 138 24.95 0.94 -9.20
N ASP A 139 25.94 1.83 -9.05
CA ASP A 139 27.28 1.44 -8.60
C ASP A 139 27.25 0.72 -7.24
N MET A 140 26.46 1.22 -6.29
CA MET A 140 26.27 0.57 -4.99
C MET A 140 25.69 -0.85 -5.13
N CYS A 141 24.74 -1.06 -6.04
CA CYS A 141 24.13 -2.38 -6.27
C CYS A 141 25.15 -3.40 -6.81
N PHE A 142 26.07 -2.96 -7.68
CA PHE A 142 27.11 -3.84 -8.23
C PHE A 142 28.31 -4.01 -7.28
N ALA A 143 28.51 -3.09 -6.34
CA ALA A 143 29.56 -3.18 -5.32
C ALA A 143 29.18 -4.12 -4.15
N ASP A 144 27.89 -4.25 -3.84
CA ASP A 144 27.40 -5.17 -2.80
C ASP A 144 27.40 -6.63 -3.30
N PRO A 145 28.15 -7.56 -2.67
CA PRO A 145 28.25 -8.93 -3.14
C PRO A 145 26.93 -9.72 -3.14
N ALA A 146 26.03 -9.45 -2.19
CA ALA A 146 24.76 -10.16 -2.07
C ALA A 146 23.78 -9.70 -3.16
N VAL A 147 23.72 -8.40 -3.41
CA VAL A 147 22.93 -7.82 -4.51
C VAL A 147 23.50 -8.24 -5.86
N HIS A 148 24.83 -8.18 -6.03
CA HIS A 148 25.50 -8.60 -7.26
C HIS A 148 25.21 -10.06 -7.60
N ALA A 149 25.21 -10.96 -6.62
CA ALA A 149 24.88 -12.36 -6.83
C ALA A 149 23.45 -12.57 -7.38
N VAL A 150 22.48 -11.77 -6.93
CA VAL A 150 21.10 -11.78 -7.45
C VAL A 150 21.08 -11.26 -8.90
N LEU A 151 21.74 -10.14 -9.17
CA LEU A 151 21.84 -9.59 -10.53
C LEU A 151 22.45 -10.59 -11.52
N THR A 152 23.55 -11.26 -11.13
CA THR A 152 24.19 -12.29 -11.95
C THR A 152 23.27 -13.49 -12.19
N ARG A 153 22.55 -13.97 -11.16
CA ARG A 153 21.62 -15.10 -11.29
C ARG A 153 20.50 -14.81 -12.31
N HIS A 154 20.00 -13.59 -12.32
CA HIS A 154 18.94 -13.14 -13.24
C HIS A 154 19.47 -12.60 -14.57
N GLY A 155 20.79 -12.59 -14.79
CA GLY A 155 21.39 -12.08 -16.04
C GLY A 155 21.16 -10.59 -16.26
N VAL A 156 20.99 -9.81 -15.19
CA VAL A 156 20.67 -8.37 -15.26
C VAL A 156 21.95 -7.55 -15.41
N SER A 157 22.05 -6.82 -16.53
CA SER A 157 23.13 -5.84 -16.74
C SER A 157 22.86 -4.53 -16.02
N ARG A 158 23.85 -3.63 -15.99
CA ARG A 158 23.71 -2.30 -15.39
C ARG A 158 22.64 -1.47 -16.10
N GLU A 159 22.59 -1.57 -17.43
CA GLU A 159 21.63 -0.86 -18.28
C GLU A 159 20.22 -1.33 -17.96
N VAL A 160 20.00 -2.65 -17.90
CA VAL A 160 18.71 -3.25 -17.55
C VAL A 160 18.29 -2.86 -16.13
N LEU A 161 19.22 -2.81 -15.18
CA LEU A 161 18.93 -2.34 -13.82
C LEU A 161 18.52 -0.87 -13.79
N GLY A 162 19.14 -0.03 -14.64
CA GLY A 162 18.76 1.37 -14.83
C GLY A 162 17.36 1.53 -15.44
N GLU A 163 17.00 0.71 -16.42
CA GLU A 163 15.64 0.66 -16.97
C GLU A 163 14.63 0.23 -15.89
N ARG A 164 14.99 -0.73 -15.03
CA ARG A 164 14.14 -1.13 -13.89
C ARG A 164 13.97 -0.02 -12.88
N LEU A 165 15.01 0.77 -12.59
CA LEU A 165 14.90 1.95 -11.74
C LEU A 165 13.90 2.96 -12.32
N GLN A 166 13.97 3.25 -13.63
CA GLN A 166 13.02 4.15 -14.28
C GLN A 166 11.58 3.61 -14.21
N LEU A 167 11.40 2.31 -14.44
CA LEU A 167 10.10 1.67 -14.36
C LEU A 167 9.52 1.77 -12.93
N LEU A 168 10.33 1.51 -11.90
CA LEU A 168 9.93 1.66 -10.50
C LEU A 168 9.41 3.08 -10.20
N PHE A 169 10.11 4.10 -10.70
CA PHE A 169 9.64 5.48 -10.59
C PHE A 169 8.32 5.72 -11.33
N GLY A 170 8.17 5.20 -12.55
CA GLY A 170 6.93 5.28 -13.32
C GLY A 170 5.75 4.62 -12.62
N MET A 171 6.00 3.61 -11.78
CA MET A 171 4.99 2.91 -10.95
C MET A 171 4.82 3.54 -9.55
N GLY A 172 5.40 4.71 -9.30
CA GLY A 172 5.21 5.45 -8.06
C GLY A 172 6.07 4.96 -6.88
N ALA A 173 7.14 4.20 -7.13
CA ALA A 173 8.11 3.82 -6.10
C ALA A 173 9.15 4.92 -5.78
N GLY A 174 9.08 6.08 -6.46
CA GLY A 174 9.85 7.28 -6.14
C GLY A 174 9.29 8.03 -4.92
N ARG A 175 9.10 7.31 -3.81
CA ARG A 175 8.54 7.86 -2.57
C ARG A 175 9.23 7.26 -1.35
N TRP A 176 9.09 7.94 -0.22
CA TRP A 176 9.51 7.46 1.08
C TRP A 176 8.51 6.46 1.66
N ALA A 177 9.04 5.43 2.32
CA ALA A 177 8.36 4.35 3.00
C ALA A 177 9.04 4.20 4.39
N GLY A 178 8.57 4.96 5.37
CA GLY A 178 9.32 5.19 6.61
C GLY A 178 10.63 5.94 6.34
N GLU A 179 11.75 5.42 6.85
CA GLU A 179 13.09 5.99 6.61
C GLU A 179 13.75 5.49 5.31
N HIS A 180 13.04 4.67 4.54
CA HIS A 180 13.55 4.09 3.30
C HIS A 180 12.97 4.78 2.08
N TYR A 181 13.83 5.22 1.16
CA TYR A 181 13.37 5.59 -0.17
C TYR A 181 13.15 4.32 -0.99
N LEU A 182 11.90 4.08 -1.39
CA LEU A 182 11.42 2.76 -1.79
C LEU A 182 12.20 2.21 -3.00
N ALA A 183 12.38 2.99 -4.07
CA ALA A 183 13.14 2.56 -5.24
C ALA A 183 14.61 2.22 -4.91
N ALA A 184 15.29 3.04 -4.10
CA ALA A 184 16.68 2.81 -3.74
C ALA A 184 16.84 1.56 -2.85
N SER A 185 15.98 1.42 -1.85
CA SER A 185 16.01 0.30 -0.91
C SER A 185 15.60 -1.02 -1.59
N ALA A 186 14.69 -0.98 -2.56
CA ALA A 186 14.29 -2.15 -3.31
C ALA A 186 15.41 -2.72 -4.20
N LEU A 187 16.25 -1.87 -4.78
CA LEU A 187 17.38 -2.31 -5.62
C LEU A 187 18.62 -2.73 -4.81
N THR A 188 18.80 -2.15 -3.63
CA THR A 188 19.98 -2.41 -2.77
C THR A 188 19.77 -3.51 -1.72
N SER A 189 18.55 -4.05 -1.62
CA SER A 189 18.26 -5.24 -0.82
C SER A 189 18.19 -6.46 -1.72
N ALA A 190 19.06 -7.45 -1.50
CA ALA A 190 19.08 -8.68 -2.29
C ALA A 190 17.71 -9.37 -2.34
N ARG A 191 16.96 -9.38 -1.22
CA ARG A 191 15.64 -10.03 -1.16
C ARG A 191 14.55 -9.24 -1.86
N ALA A 192 14.54 -7.91 -1.69
CA ALA A 192 13.59 -7.05 -2.40
C ALA A 192 13.86 -7.07 -3.92
N LEU A 193 15.13 -7.04 -4.31
CA LEU A 193 15.55 -7.13 -5.70
C LEU A 193 15.17 -8.47 -6.32
N GLU A 194 15.38 -9.60 -5.63
CA GLU A 194 14.95 -10.92 -6.11
C GLU A 194 13.44 -10.94 -6.40
N LEU A 195 12.65 -10.37 -5.48
CA LEU A 195 11.19 -10.29 -5.63
C LEU A 195 10.79 -9.39 -6.80
N LEU A 196 11.50 -8.27 -7.04
CA LEU A 196 11.27 -7.41 -8.20
C LEU A 196 11.63 -8.09 -9.53
N LEU A 197 12.76 -8.78 -9.58
CA LEU A 197 13.24 -9.43 -10.81
C LEU A 197 12.42 -10.68 -11.17
N ALA A 198 11.87 -11.37 -10.16
CA ALA A 198 10.97 -12.50 -10.37
C ALA A 198 9.53 -12.07 -10.76
N ALA A 199 9.17 -10.80 -10.60
CA ALA A 199 7.82 -10.32 -10.89
C ALA A 199 7.59 -10.11 -12.39
N GLU A 200 6.53 -10.72 -12.91
CA GLU A 200 6.01 -10.41 -14.24
C GLU A 200 5.50 -8.96 -14.31
N PRO A 201 5.44 -8.32 -15.51
CA PRO A 201 5.03 -6.91 -15.63
C PRO A 201 3.68 -6.60 -14.96
N HIS A 202 2.71 -7.51 -15.04
CA HIS A 202 1.38 -7.35 -14.42
C HIS A 202 1.37 -7.58 -12.89
N GLN A 203 2.46 -8.07 -12.32
CA GLN A 203 2.62 -8.32 -10.88
C GLN A 203 3.49 -7.28 -10.19
N MET A 204 4.10 -6.38 -10.96
CA MET A 204 5.11 -5.44 -10.48
C MET A 204 4.56 -4.45 -9.45
N GLU A 205 3.31 -3.99 -9.60
CA GLU A 205 2.65 -3.15 -8.59
C GLU A 205 2.50 -3.87 -7.24
N ASN A 206 2.10 -5.14 -7.27
CA ASN A 206 2.01 -5.97 -6.06
C ASN A 206 3.39 -6.19 -5.43
N ALA A 207 4.43 -6.37 -6.25
CA ALA A 207 5.81 -6.48 -5.78
C ALA A 207 6.26 -5.21 -5.06
N ILE A 208 6.02 -4.03 -5.64
CA ILE A 208 6.30 -2.74 -5.00
C ILE A 208 5.54 -2.59 -3.67
N ALA A 209 4.24 -2.91 -3.66
CA ALA A 209 3.42 -2.80 -2.45
C ALA A 209 3.96 -3.69 -1.31
N ARG A 210 4.38 -4.92 -1.63
CA ARG A 210 4.98 -5.84 -0.65
C ARG A 210 6.33 -5.34 -0.14
N ILE A 211 7.15 -4.75 -1.00
CA ILE A 211 8.44 -4.16 -0.59
C ILE A 211 8.20 -2.93 0.29
N ALA A 212 7.28 -2.04 -0.08
CA ALA A 212 6.90 -0.91 0.76
C ALA A 212 6.42 -1.37 2.13
N ALA A 213 5.57 -2.40 2.18
CA ALA A 213 5.11 -2.98 3.43
C ALA A 213 6.25 -3.62 4.24
N HIS A 214 7.20 -4.30 3.60
CA HIS A 214 8.38 -4.83 4.28
C HIS A 214 9.23 -3.69 4.90
N LEU A 215 9.49 -2.64 4.13
CA LEU A 215 10.31 -1.50 4.56
C LEU A 215 9.64 -0.68 5.67
N GLU A 216 8.32 -0.49 5.62
CA GLU A 216 7.60 0.27 6.65
C GLU A 216 7.32 -0.56 7.92
N TYR A 217 7.08 -1.85 7.75
CA TYR A 217 6.42 -2.66 8.79
C TYR A 217 7.18 -3.93 9.19
N GLY A 218 8.29 -4.26 8.53
CA GLY A 218 8.99 -5.53 8.72
C GLY A 218 8.17 -6.73 8.28
N ALA A 219 7.20 -6.54 7.37
CA ALA A 219 6.39 -7.64 6.83
C ALA A 219 7.23 -8.60 5.98
N LEU A 220 6.95 -9.90 5.97
CA LEU A 220 7.77 -10.88 5.25
C LEU A 220 7.68 -10.71 3.71
N LEU A 221 8.85 -10.66 3.05
CA LEU A 221 9.02 -10.74 1.59
C LEU A 221 9.05 -12.19 1.09
#